data_AF-A0A1H8U6R8-F1
#
_entry.id   AF-A0A1H8U6R8-F1
#
_cell.length_a   1.000
_cell.length_b   1.000
_cell.length_c   1.000
_cell.angle_alpha   90.00
_cell.angle_beta   90.00
_cell.angle_gamma   90.00
#
_symmetry.space_group_name_H-M   'P 1'
#
loop_
_entity.id
_entity.type
_entity.pdbx_description
1 polymer ?
#
loop_
_entity_poly.entity_id
_entity_poly.type
_entity_poly.pdbx_seq_one_letter_code
_entity_poly.pdbx_strand_id
1 'polypeptide(L)'
;MDTLFPQDHNSQCRVCGEPTVDGRWNYCSKRCREIAEAVQKMFVWDVVREQVLERDDHTCQKCGLSYDMAQRAYWQIEERIDELKEPLHPEKSDHPAASYDRWRRAGKELHRRYGWINFSNGAFHVDHITPISEGGHPFDEQNLQTLCRRCHREKTAEENSEPNRPAQAVTLDDYLETGESESAAPGSTNTEKGDQQ
;
A
#
# COMPACT_ATOMS: atom_id res chain seq x y z
N MET A 1 -8.74 0.54 -3.39
CA MET A 1 -9.49 1.58 -4.13
C MET A 1 -11.01 1.46 -3.98
N ASP A 2 -11.54 0.42 -3.33
CA ASP A 2 -12.98 0.11 -3.28
C ASP A 2 -13.79 0.84 -2.19
N THR A 3 -13.15 1.74 -1.44
CA THR A 3 -13.73 2.27 -0.19
C THR A 3 -14.20 3.71 -0.29
N LEU A 4 -13.81 4.39 -1.37
CA LEU A 4 -14.15 5.79 -1.63
C LEU A 4 -15.41 5.95 -2.49
N PHE A 5 -15.73 4.91 -3.26
CA PHE A 5 -16.89 4.83 -4.11
C PHE A 5 -17.45 3.41 -4.06
N PRO A 6 -18.09 3.03 -2.94
CA PRO A 6 -18.63 1.69 -2.76
C PRO A 6 -19.66 1.37 -3.85
N GLN A 7 -19.75 0.09 -4.20
CA GLN A 7 -20.61 -0.41 -5.26
C GLN A 7 -21.54 -1.46 -4.67
N ASP A 8 -22.82 -1.16 -4.57
CA ASP A 8 -23.82 -2.12 -4.06
C ASP A 8 -24.06 -3.25 -5.07
N HIS A 9 -24.03 -2.93 -6.36
CA HIS A 9 -24.20 -3.88 -7.46
C HIS A 9 -23.22 -3.61 -8.62
N ASN A 10 -22.74 -4.69 -9.26
CA ASN A 10 -21.80 -4.60 -10.38
C ASN A 10 -22.36 -3.82 -11.59
N SER A 11 -23.68 -3.70 -11.72
CA SER A 11 -24.36 -2.94 -12.77
C SER A 11 -24.60 -1.47 -12.43
N GLN A 12 -23.98 -0.94 -11.37
CA GLN A 12 -24.16 0.45 -10.94
C GLN A 12 -22.86 1.27 -11.00
N CYS A 13 -23.01 2.56 -11.28
CA CYS A 13 -21.92 3.52 -11.34
C CYS A 13 -21.39 3.81 -9.94
N ARG A 14 -20.08 3.68 -9.74
CA ARG A 14 -19.38 3.99 -8.49
C ARG A 14 -19.59 5.41 -7.97
N VAL A 15 -19.81 6.39 -8.86
CA VAL A 15 -19.88 7.82 -8.48
C VAL A 15 -21.31 8.31 -8.24
N CYS A 16 -22.29 7.78 -8.98
CA CYS A 16 -23.65 8.33 -8.95
C CYS A 16 -24.76 7.28 -8.80
N GLY A 17 -24.43 5.99 -8.65
CA GLY A 17 -25.40 4.90 -8.48
C GLY A 17 -26.21 4.51 -9.72
N GLU A 18 -26.16 5.30 -10.79
CA GLU A 18 -26.92 5.05 -12.03
C GLU A 18 -26.47 3.75 -12.74
N PRO A 19 -27.37 3.08 -13.50
CA PRO A 19 -27.03 1.87 -14.24
C PRO A 19 -25.86 2.09 -15.20
N THR A 20 -24.92 1.16 -15.20
CA THR A 20 -23.84 1.12 -16.18
C THR A 20 -24.30 0.37 -17.43
N VAL A 21 -23.68 0.67 -18.57
CA VAL A 21 -24.06 0.11 -19.88
C VAL A 21 -23.98 -1.43 -19.87
N ASP A 22 -23.10 -1.97 -19.03
CA ASP A 22 -22.94 -3.38 -18.71
C ASP A 22 -22.20 -3.48 -17.36
N GLY A 23 -22.48 -4.50 -16.53
CA GLY A 23 -21.89 -4.69 -15.20
C GLY A 23 -20.38 -4.97 -15.18
N ARG A 24 -19.72 -4.88 -16.33
CA ARG A 24 -18.26 -4.82 -16.49
C ARG A 24 -17.70 -3.39 -16.36
N TRP A 25 -18.54 -2.37 -16.40
CA TRP A 25 -18.14 -0.97 -16.33
C TRP A 25 -18.34 -0.41 -14.93
N ASN A 26 -17.31 0.27 -14.41
CA ASN A 26 -17.35 0.90 -13.08
C ASN A 26 -18.06 2.27 -13.06
N TYR A 27 -18.24 2.90 -14.23
CA TYR A 27 -18.76 4.27 -14.34
C TYR A 27 -19.75 4.40 -15.51
N CYS A 28 -20.87 5.11 -15.30
CA CYS A 28 -21.91 5.30 -16.33
C CYS A 28 -21.52 6.30 -17.43
N SER A 29 -20.51 7.14 -17.19
CA SER A 29 -20.15 8.23 -18.11
C SER A 29 -18.69 8.66 -17.94
N LYS A 30 -18.16 9.32 -18.98
CA LYS A 30 -16.84 9.98 -18.94
C LYS A 30 -16.76 10.97 -17.76
N ARG A 31 -17.84 11.73 -17.49
CA ARG A 31 -17.95 12.65 -16.35
C ARG A 31 -17.77 11.91 -15.01
N CYS A 32 -18.46 10.80 -14.79
CA CYS A 32 -18.32 10.03 -13.55
C CYS A 32 -16.91 9.45 -13.39
N ARG A 33 -16.30 8.97 -14.49
CA ARG A 33 -14.90 8.54 -14.46
C ARG A 33 -13.97 9.70 -14.08
N GLU A 34 -14.16 10.88 -14.67
CA GLU A 34 -13.36 12.08 -14.37
C GLU A 34 -13.55 12.57 -12.93
N ILE A 35 -14.74 12.49 -12.36
CA ILE A 35 -14.98 12.78 -10.94
C ILE A 35 -14.23 11.77 -10.07
N ALA A 36 -14.34 10.47 -10.36
CA ALA A 36 -13.60 9.46 -9.61
C ALA A 36 -12.09 9.67 -9.69
N GLU A 37 -11.56 9.97 -10.89
CA GLU A 37 -10.15 10.29 -11.11
C GLU A 37 -9.75 11.59 -10.38
N ALA A 38 -10.56 12.64 -10.41
CA ALA A 38 -10.27 13.92 -9.76
C ALA A 38 -10.29 13.78 -8.24
N VAL A 39 -11.28 13.06 -7.70
CA VAL A 39 -11.36 12.73 -6.28
C VAL A 39 -10.14 11.88 -5.90
N GLN A 40 -9.81 10.82 -6.65
CA GLN A 40 -8.58 10.04 -6.44
C GLN A 40 -7.29 10.88 -6.52
N LYS A 41 -7.26 11.93 -7.34
CA LYS A 41 -6.13 12.87 -7.44
C LYS A 41 -6.12 13.92 -6.33
N MET A 42 -7.28 14.27 -5.77
CA MET A 42 -7.42 15.12 -4.58
C MET A 42 -7.06 14.35 -3.31
N PHE A 43 -7.17 13.03 -3.32
CA PHE A 43 -6.61 12.17 -2.29
C PHE A 43 -5.09 12.23 -2.37
N VAL A 44 -4.50 12.93 -1.42
CA VAL A 44 -3.06 13.10 -1.27
C VAL A 44 -2.42 11.80 -0.72
N TRP A 45 -2.81 10.65 -1.26
CA TRP A 45 -2.28 9.36 -0.87
C TRP A 45 -0.76 9.34 -1.01
N ASP A 46 -0.21 10.01 -2.02
CA ASP A 46 1.24 10.13 -2.17
C ASP A 46 1.88 10.84 -0.96
N VAL A 47 1.25 11.88 -0.41
CA VAL A 47 1.75 12.57 0.80
C VAL A 47 1.52 11.75 2.06
N VAL A 48 0.33 11.18 2.25
CA VAL A 48 0.06 10.31 3.41
C VAL A 48 1.01 9.11 3.42
N ARG A 49 1.24 8.53 2.24
CA ARG A 49 2.20 7.45 2.03
C ARG A 49 3.61 7.89 2.39
N GLU A 50 4.06 9.06 1.92
CA GLU A 50 5.38 9.60 2.23
C GLU A 50 5.53 9.84 3.74
N GLN A 51 4.55 10.47 4.39
CA GLN A 51 4.53 10.69 5.84
C GLN A 51 4.63 9.39 6.64
N VAL A 52 3.87 8.36 6.27
CA VAL A 52 3.93 7.06 6.96
C VAL A 52 5.28 6.37 6.74
N LEU A 53 5.84 6.44 5.53
CA LEU A 53 7.17 5.90 5.24
C LEU A 53 8.26 6.63 6.04
N GLU A 54 8.20 7.95 6.12
CA GLU A 54 9.13 8.77 6.92
C GLU A 54 8.99 8.48 8.42
N ARG A 55 7.76 8.44 8.95
CA ARG A 55 7.47 8.10 10.34
C ARG A 55 8.06 6.74 10.73
N ASP A 56 7.90 5.77 9.85
CA ASP A 56 8.35 4.39 10.06
C ASP A 56 9.84 4.19 9.74
N ASP A 57 10.58 5.26 9.42
CA ASP A 57 11.99 5.21 8.96
C ASP A 57 12.19 4.18 7.84
N HIS A 58 11.22 4.14 6.92
CA HIS A 58 11.14 3.20 5.82
C HIS A 58 11.34 1.74 6.25
N THR A 59 10.87 1.40 7.45
CA THR A 59 11.08 0.10 8.09
C THR A 59 9.77 -0.66 8.19
N CYS A 60 9.83 -1.95 7.84
CA CYS A 60 8.68 -2.85 7.94
C CYS A 60 8.28 -3.01 9.40
N GLN A 61 7.08 -2.56 9.76
CA GLN A 61 6.56 -2.64 11.11
C GLN A 61 6.29 -4.08 11.58
N LYS A 62 6.18 -5.04 10.65
CA LYS A 62 6.01 -6.47 10.96
C LYS A 62 7.33 -7.22 11.19
N CYS A 63 8.38 -6.92 10.44
CA CYS A 63 9.62 -7.73 10.47
C CYS A 63 10.93 -6.97 10.70
N GLY A 64 10.89 -5.64 10.80
CA GLY A 64 12.07 -4.80 11.04
C GLY A 64 13.04 -4.66 9.86
N LEU A 65 12.72 -5.23 8.69
CA LEU A 65 13.52 -4.97 7.49
C LEU A 65 13.38 -3.50 7.09
N SER A 66 14.48 -2.75 7.05
CA SER A 66 14.48 -1.36 6.55
C SER A 66 14.82 -1.27 5.07
N TYR A 67 14.45 -0.15 4.45
CA TYR A 67 14.83 0.17 3.07
C TYR A 67 16.35 0.08 2.87
N ASP A 68 17.14 0.67 3.76
CA ASP A 68 18.60 0.64 3.68
C ASP A 68 19.19 -0.76 3.82
N MET A 69 18.62 -1.61 4.69
CA MET A 69 19.03 -3.01 4.79
C MET A 69 18.75 -3.76 3.50
N ALA A 70 17.53 -3.61 2.96
CA ALA A 70 17.15 -4.23 1.71
C ALA A 70 18.03 -3.72 0.55
N GLN A 71 18.33 -2.42 0.52
CA GLN A 71 19.08 -1.77 -0.57
C GLN A 71 20.53 -2.25 -0.59
N ARG A 72 21.17 -2.34 0.59
CA ARG A 72 22.51 -2.93 0.70
C ARG A 72 22.54 -4.38 0.25
N ALA A 73 21.57 -5.19 0.69
CA ALA A 73 21.49 -6.60 0.29
C ALA A 73 21.30 -6.74 -1.24
N TYR A 74 20.48 -5.89 -1.86
CA TYR A 74 20.29 -5.86 -3.31
C TYR A 74 21.61 -5.59 -4.03
N TRP A 75 22.35 -4.55 -3.65
CA TRP A 75 23.60 -4.22 -4.32
C TRP A 75 24.66 -5.32 -4.17
N GLN A 76 24.77 -5.94 -3.00
CA GLN A 76 25.67 -7.09 -2.80
C GLN A 76 25.28 -8.29 -3.68
N ILE A 77 23.98 -8.55 -3.84
CA ILE A 77 23.48 -9.62 -4.70
C ILE A 77 23.75 -9.29 -6.17
N GLU A 78 23.47 -8.07 -6.63
CA GLU A 78 23.73 -7.66 -8.01
C GLU A 78 25.22 -7.72 -8.34
N GLU A 79 26.10 -7.21 -7.46
CA GLU A 79 27.55 -7.34 -7.60
C GLU A 79 27.96 -8.80 -7.76
N ARG A 80 27.44 -9.69 -6.91
CA ARG A 80 27.71 -11.13 -7.00
C ARG A 80 27.20 -11.74 -8.30
N ILE A 81 26.03 -11.32 -8.77
CA ILE A 81 25.44 -11.79 -10.03
C ILE A 81 26.28 -11.31 -11.21
N ASP A 82 26.79 -10.09 -11.17
CA ASP A 82 27.70 -9.53 -12.17
C ASP A 82 29.02 -10.30 -12.21
N GLU A 83 29.66 -10.56 -11.06
CA GLU A 83 30.87 -11.40 -10.98
C GLU A 83 30.65 -12.80 -11.57
N LEU A 84 29.49 -13.41 -11.31
CA LEU A 84 29.19 -14.77 -11.78
C LEU A 84 28.85 -14.83 -13.27
N LYS A 85 28.28 -13.76 -13.85
CA LYS A 85 27.96 -13.71 -15.28
C LYS A 85 29.14 -13.20 -16.12
N GLU A 86 30.07 -12.45 -15.54
CA GLU A 86 31.18 -11.82 -16.26
C GLU A 86 31.98 -12.80 -17.13
N PRO A 87 32.37 -14.00 -16.65
CA PRO A 87 33.10 -14.97 -17.49
C PRO A 87 32.30 -15.50 -18.69
N LEU A 88 30.97 -15.32 -18.69
CA LEU A 88 30.08 -15.72 -19.78
C LEU A 88 29.81 -14.58 -20.76
N HIS A 89 30.22 -13.35 -20.43
CA HIS A 89 29.96 -12.18 -21.28
C HIS A 89 30.80 -12.29 -22.57
N PRO A 90 30.18 -12.16 -23.76
CA PRO A 90 30.94 -12.18 -25.02
C PRO A 90 31.88 -10.98 -25.14
N GLU A 91 33.09 -11.15 -25.66
CA GLU A 91 33.99 -10.04 -25.95
C GLU A 91 33.35 -9.05 -26.94
N LYS A 92 33.69 -7.76 -26.83
CA LYS A 92 33.07 -6.67 -27.61
C LYS A 92 33.18 -6.85 -29.14
N SER A 93 34.19 -7.57 -29.60
CA SER A 93 34.43 -7.86 -31.02
C SER A 93 33.78 -9.16 -31.50
N ASP A 94 33.27 -10.00 -30.59
CA ASP A 94 32.76 -11.34 -30.88
C ASP A 94 31.36 -11.50 -30.27
N HIS A 95 30.39 -10.77 -30.85
CA HIS A 95 28.98 -10.78 -30.45
C HIS A 95 28.07 -11.67 -31.33
N PRO A 96 28.33 -12.99 -31.54
CA PRO A 96 27.30 -13.88 -32.05
C PRO A 96 26.07 -13.84 -31.13
N ALA A 97 24.87 -13.68 -31.70
CA ALA A 97 23.61 -13.61 -30.95
C ALA A 97 23.43 -14.76 -29.94
N ALA A 98 23.96 -15.95 -30.25
CA ALA A 98 23.93 -17.11 -29.37
C ALA A 98 24.79 -16.97 -28.11
N SER A 99 25.92 -16.25 -28.17
CA SER A 99 26.80 -16.03 -27.00
C SER A 99 26.18 -15.05 -26.02
N TYR A 100 25.63 -13.95 -26.56
CA TYR A 100 24.88 -12.98 -25.77
C TYR A 100 23.62 -13.59 -25.13
N ASP A 101 22.90 -14.47 -25.85
CA ASP A 101 21.73 -15.14 -25.30
C ASP A 101 22.09 -16.10 -24.14
N ARG A 102 23.25 -16.78 -24.19
CA ARG A 102 23.75 -17.59 -23.07
C ARG A 102 24.01 -16.74 -21.82
N TRP A 103 24.75 -15.63 -21.97
CA TRP A 103 25.02 -14.69 -20.88
C TRP A 103 23.72 -14.14 -20.27
N ARG A 104 22.77 -13.72 -21.12
CA ARG A 104 21.45 -13.21 -20.71
C ARG A 104 20.64 -14.26 -19.93
N ARG A 105 20.62 -15.51 -20.40
CA ARG A 105 19.93 -16.61 -19.72
C ARG A 105 20.57 -16.94 -18.37
N ALA A 106 21.90 -16.95 -18.30
CA ALA A 106 22.63 -17.16 -17.06
C ALA A 106 22.31 -16.05 -16.04
N GLY A 107 22.32 -14.79 -16.45
CA GLY A 107 21.88 -13.66 -15.61
C GLY A 107 20.46 -13.86 -15.08
N LYS A 108 19.49 -14.20 -15.96
CA LYS A 108 18.10 -14.45 -15.54
C LYS A 108 17.96 -15.60 -14.54
N GLU A 109 18.75 -16.67 -14.69
CA GLU A 109 18.78 -17.79 -13.75
C GLU A 109 19.39 -17.38 -12.40
N LEU A 110 20.48 -16.63 -12.42
CA LEU A 110 21.11 -16.10 -11.21
C LEU A 110 20.16 -15.15 -10.46
N HIS A 111 19.46 -14.26 -11.16
CA HIS A 111 18.42 -13.41 -10.57
C HIS A 111 17.24 -14.24 -10.03
N ARG A 112 16.86 -15.36 -10.66
CA ARG A 112 15.83 -16.24 -10.08
C ARG A 112 16.30 -16.91 -8.79
N ARG A 113 17.57 -17.33 -8.75
CA ARG A 113 18.16 -18.06 -7.63
C ARG A 113 18.49 -17.17 -6.44
N TYR A 114 19.06 -16.00 -6.70
CA TYR A 114 19.62 -15.10 -5.69
C TYR A 114 18.87 -13.77 -5.60
N GLY A 115 18.07 -13.39 -6.61
CA GLY A 115 17.31 -12.14 -6.60
C GLY A 115 16.20 -12.18 -5.55
N TRP A 116 16.58 -11.80 -4.34
CA TRP A 116 15.73 -11.81 -3.16
C TRP A 116 14.76 -10.63 -3.13
N ILE A 117 15.22 -9.46 -3.59
CA ILE A 117 14.44 -8.22 -3.68
C ILE A 117 14.78 -7.54 -5.01
N ASN A 118 13.77 -7.23 -5.81
CA ASN A 118 13.91 -6.34 -6.95
C ASN A 118 13.27 -5.00 -6.57
N PHE A 119 14.09 -3.98 -6.33
CA PHE A 119 13.63 -2.64 -5.95
C PHE A 119 12.73 -1.97 -7.00
N SER A 120 12.93 -2.32 -8.27
CA SER A 120 12.11 -1.85 -9.39
C SER A 120 10.68 -2.39 -9.36
N ASN A 121 10.43 -3.50 -8.66
CA ASN A 121 9.16 -4.25 -8.69
C ASN A 121 8.60 -4.59 -7.28
N GLY A 122 9.00 -3.88 -6.23
CA GLY A 122 8.60 -4.29 -4.88
C GLY A 122 9.18 -3.47 -3.75
N ALA A 123 8.94 -2.16 -3.79
CA ALA A 123 9.19 -1.23 -2.71
C ALA A 123 8.39 -1.58 -1.43
N PHE A 124 8.67 -0.85 -0.36
CA PHE A 124 7.85 -0.87 0.84
C PHE A 124 6.44 -0.36 0.55
N HIS A 125 5.44 -1.04 1.09
CA HIS A 125 4.02 -0.71 0.94
C HIS A 125 3.53 -0.01 2.21
N VAL A 126 2.61 0.93 2.04
CA VAL A 126 1.83 1.46 3.15
C VAL A 126 0.49 0.75 3.11
N ASP A 127 0.16 0.06 4.19
CA ASP A 127 -1.01 -0.81 4.31
C ASP A 127 -1.77 -0.46 5.59
N HIS A 128 -3.06 -0.79 5.62
CA HIS A 128 -3.90 -0.55 6.79
C HIS A 128 -3.59 -1.57 7.89
N ILE A 129 -3.56 -1.14 9.15
CA ILE A 129 -3.45 -2.03 10.32
C ILE A 129 -4.77 -2.78 10.48
N THR A 130 -5.86 -2.04 10.62
CA THR A 130 -7.23 -2.54 10.53
C THR A 130 -7.71 -2.36 9.10
N PRO A 131 -8.10 -3.44 8.39
CA PRO A 131 -8.61 -3.34 7.03
C PRO A 131 -9.81 -2.42 6.94
N ILE A 132 -9.98 -1.74 5.82
CA ILE A 132 -11.13 -0.84 5.64
C ILE A 132 -12.46 -1.63 5.63
N SER A 133 -12.44 -2.88 5.16
CA SER A 133 -13.59 -3.79 5.24
C SER A 133 -14.04 -4.09 6.69
N GLU A 134 -13.18 -3.82 7.67
CA GLU A 134 -13.41 -4.00 9.11
C GLU A 134 -13.58 -2.66 9.84
N GLY A 135 -13.81 -1.57 9.10
CA GLY A 135 -14.02 -0.23 9.66
C GLY A 135 -12.73 0.54 9.92
N GLY A 136 -11.58 0.08 9.42
CA GLY A 136 -10.33 0.83 9.54
C GLY A 136 -10.35 2.14 8.75
N HIS A 137 -9.90 3.23 9.37
CA HIS A 137 -9.83 4.53 8.71
C HIS A 137 -8.80 4.51 7.56
N PRO A 138 -9.16 4.97 6.35
CA PRO A 138 -8.33 4.85 5.16
C PRO A 138 -7.07 5.73 5.19
N PHE A 139 -7.08 6.81 5.98
CA PHE A 139 -6.04 7.84 5.98
C PHE A 139 -5.49 8.20 7.36
N ASP A 140 -5.94 7.53 8.41
CA ASP A 140 -5.44 7.82 9.76
C ASP A 140 -4.06 7.21 9.81
N GLU A 141 -3.04 8.03 10.04
CA GLU A 141 -1.67 7.56 10.14
C GLU A 141 -1.57 6.43 11.18
N GLN A 142 -2.34 6.49 12.28
CA GLN A 142 -2.35 5.43 13.29
C GLN A 142 -2.90 4.10 12.76
N ASN A 143 -3.75 4.13 11.74
CA ASN A 143 -4.24 2.93 11.06
C ASN A 143 -3.39 2.55 9.85
N LEU A 144 -2.28 3.25 9.56
CA LEU A 144 -1.38 2.95 8.46
C LEU A 144 -0.04 2.44 8.98
N GLN A 145 0.55 1.47 8.27
CA GLN A 145 1.85 0.89 8.59
C GLN A 145 2.66 0.60 7.34
N THR A 146 3.97 0.76 7.46
CA THR A 146 4.93 0.37 6.43
C THR A 146 5.19 -1.13 6.51
N LEU A 147 5.00 -1.85 5.40
CA LEU A 147 5.26 -3.28 5.26
C LEU A 147 6.19 -3.57 4.08
N CYS A 148 7.15 -4.48 4.27
CA CYS A 148 7.91 -5.01 3.13
C CYS A 148 7.01 -5.88 2.25
N ARG A 149 7.37 -6.05 0.98
CA ARG A 149 6.60 -6.83 0.00
C ARG A 149 6.18 -8.22 0.49
N ARG A 150 7.06 -8.91 1.23
CA ARG A 150 6.76 -10.24 1.79
C ARG A 150 5.64 -10.16 2.82
N CYS A 151 5.81 -9.30 3.83
CA CYS A 151 4.84 -9.13 4.92
C CYS A 151 3.49 -8.61 4.41
N HIS A 152 3.50 -7.68 3.45
CA HIS A 152 2.29 -7.22 2.77
C HIS A 152 1.57 -8.37 2.06
N ARG A 153 2.29 -9.19 1.28
CA ARG A 153 1.69 -10.34 0.58
C ARG A 153 1.10 -11.38 1.55
N GLU A 154 1.79 -11.64 2.67
CA GLU A 154 1.30 -12.53 3.72
C GLU A 154 -0.01 -12.00 4.33
N LYS A 155 -0.04 -10.72 4.72
CA LYS A 155 -1.25 -10.07 5.24
C LYS A 155 -2.40 -10.12 4.24
N THR A 156 -2.17 -9.74 2.99
CA THR A 156 -3.18 -9.84 1.93
C THR A 156 -3.70 -11.27 1.74
N ALA A 157 -2.83 -12.28 1.85
CA ALA A 157 -3.24 -13.68 1.72
C ALA A 157 -4.09 -14.13 2.93
N GLU A 158 -3.73 -13.71 4.14
CA GLU A 158 -4.49 -13.95 5.37
C GLU A 158 -5.89 -13.31 5.29
N GLU A 159 -5.96 -12.05 4.87
CA GLU A 159 -7.24 -11.31 4.74
C GLU A 159 -8.17 -11.90 3.68
N ASN A 160 -7.61 -12.37 2.55
CA ASN A 160 -8.38 -12.99 1.48
C ASN A 160 -8.70 -14.48 1.73
N SER A 161 -8.25 -15.06 2.84
CA SER A 161 -8.50 -16.47 3.14
C SER A 161 -9.95 -16.77 3.55
N GLU A 162 -10.71 -15.76 3.98
CA GLU A 162 -12.11 -15.85 4.42
C GLU A 162 -13.05 -15.21 3.39
N PRO A 163 -13.68 -15.98 2.46
CA PRO A 163 -14.31 -15.43 1.26
C PRO A 163 -15.66 -14.70 1.46
N ASN A 164 -16.09 -14.42 2.68
CA ASN A 164 -17.47 -13.99 2.93
C ASN A 164 -17.63 -13.10 4.18
N ARG A 165 -16.82 -12.04 4.29
CA ARG A 165 -17.11 -10.96 5.24
C ARG A 165 -17.96 -9.90 4.54
N PRO A 166 -19.19 -9.60 5.02
CA PRO A 166 -19.95 -8.48 4.48
C PRO A 166 -19.16 -7.20 4.71
N ALA A 167 -18.90 -6.44 3.64
CA ALA A 167 -18.29 -5.13 3.76
C ALA A 167 -19.23 -4.25 4.59
N GLN A 168 -18.72 -3.68 5.69
CA GLN A 168 -19.50 -2.72 6.47
C GLN A 168 -19.70 -1.46 5.62
N ALA A 169 -20.94 -0.97 5.55
CA ALA A 169 -21.26 0.28 4.87
C ALA A 169 -20.72 1.43 5.73
N VAL A 170 -19.51 1.91 5.41
CA VAL A 170 -18.92 3.09 6.06
C VAL A 170 -19.44 4.33 5.33
N THR A 171 -20.10 5.23 6.04
CA THR A 171 -20.67 6.46 5.49
C THR A 171 -19.69 7.63 5.62
N LEU A 172 -19.90 8.69 4.84
CA LEU A 172 -19.07 9.91 4.95
C LEU A 172 -19.14 10.54 6.34
N ASP A 173 -20.28 10.40 7.03
CA ASP A 173 -20.48 10.92 8.38
C ASP A 173 -19.62 10.17 9.41
N ASP A 174 -19.48 8.84 9.27
CA ASP A 174 -18.56 8.03 10.11
C ASP A 174 -17.10 8.50 9.99
N TYR A 175 -16.72 9.07 8.84
CA TYR A 175 -15.38 9.62 8.61
C TYR A 175 -15.17 11.02 9.22
N LEU A 176 -16.22 11.83 9.34
CA LEU A 176 -16.11 13.22 9.80
C LEU A 176 -16.25 13.36 11.33
N GLU A 177 -16.99 12.46 11.98
CA GLU A 177 -17.23 12.52 13.44
C GLU A 177 -16.02 12.11 14.30
N THR A 178 -15.06 11.36 13.75
CA THR A 178 -13.83 10.95 14.48
C THR A 178 -12.86 12.10 14.76
N GLY A 179 -13.09 13.29 14.21
CA GLY A 179 -12.30 14.50 14.45
C GLY A 179 -12.72 15.32 15.68
N GLU A 180 -13.84 15.00 16.36
CA GLU A 180 -14.43 15.88 17.40
C GLU A 180 -14.37 15.38 18.85
N SER A 181 -13.81 14.20 19.12
CA SER A 181 -13.46 13.76 20.48
C SER A 181 -11.97 13.44 20.52
N GLU A 182 -11.09 14.16 21.21
CA GLU A 182 -11.17 14.56 22.62
C GLU A 182 -10.43 15.89 22.86
N SER A 183 -11.16 16.93 23.28
CA SER A 183 -10.58 18.06 24.03
C SER A 183 -11.38 18.32 25.30
N ALA A 184 -11.68 17.26 26.05
CA ALA A 184 -12.17 17.41 27.41
C ALA A 184 -10.97 17.66 28.35
N ALA A 185 -10.64 18.93 28.55
CA ALA A 185 -9.73 19.34 29.60
C ALA A 185 -10.22 18.81 30.97
N PRO A 186 -9.34 18.33 31.87
CA PRO A 186 -9.75 17.90 33.19
C PRO A 186 -10.28 19.10 33.99
N GLY A 187 -11.57 19.04 34.34
CA GLY A 187 -12.28 20.08 35.08
C GLY A 187 -11.61 20.38 36.42
N SER A 188 -11.39 21.67 36.69
CA SER A 188 -11.00 22.15 38.01
C SER A 188 -12.13 21.89 39.00
N THR A 189 -11.87 21.09 40.02
CA THR A 189 -12.76 20.96 41.17
C THR A 189 -12.75 22.27 41.96
N ASN A 190 -13.83 23.05 41.85
CA ASN A 190 -14.11 24.13 42.79
C ASN A 190 -14.40 23.52 44.16
N THR A 191 -13.53 23.81 45.14
CA THR A 191 -13.78 23.53 46.55
C THR A 191 -14.64 24.66 47.09
N GLU A 192 -15.95 24.44 47.20
CA GLU A 192 -16.82 25.26 48.03
C GLU A 192 -16.50 24.96 49.50
N LYS A 193 -15.83 25.91 50.17
CA LYS A 193 -15.84 25.98 51.64
C LYS A 193 -17.16 26.63 52.04
N GLY A 194 -18.13 25.79 52.40
CA GLY A 194 -19.30 26.20 53.17
C GLY A 194 -18.93 26.40 54.64
N ASP A 195 -19.15 27.62 55.13
CA ASP A 195 -19.22 27.97 56.54
C ASP A 195 -20.22 27.07 57.27
N GLN A 196 -19.80 26.48 58.39
CA GLN A 196 -20.70 26.12 59.49
C GLN A 196 -20.06 26.51 60.83
N GLN A 197 -20.82 27.37 61.51
CA GLN A 197 -20.85 27.80 62.92
C GLN A 197 -19.98 27.06 63.95
#